data_AF-A0A1S7LLN3-F1
#
_entry.id   AF-A0A1S7LLN3-F1
#
_cell.length_a   1.000
_cell.length_b   1.000
_cell.length_c   1.000
_cell.angle_alpha   90.00
_cell.angle_beta   90.00
_cell.angle_gamma   90.00
#
_symmetry.space_group_name_H-M   'P 1'
#
loop_
_entity.id
_entity.type
_entity.pdbx_description
1 polymer ?
#
loop_
_entity_poly.entity_id
_entity_poly.type
_entity_poly.pdbx_seq_one_letter_code
_entity_poly.pdbx_strand_id
1 'polypeptide(L)'
;MRQVSVLVMASALLVSAPAYSMGSMEAAPKKPTINEESVKDVVRAFPMMQELALKARSCEKSGEKGDFSTPACNQFKEAMSSSKPKLDAALGHVESIISKHDTGDTLNKAEMHLVGGFMKHYSMLRRQYDRVFPPAK
;
A
#
# COMPACT_ATOMS: atom_id res chain seq x y z
N MET A 1 -53.39 -57.24 10.51
CA MET A 1 -52.83 -58.26 9.59
C MET A 1 -52.15 -57.53 8.44
N ARG A 2 -50.93 -57.97 8.07
CA ARG A 2 -50.26 -57.92 6.74
C ARG A 2 -50.22 -56.57 6.01
N GLN A 3 -49.17 -56.15 5.32
CA GLN A 3 -47.76 -56.49 5.14
C GLN A 3 -47.30 -55.35 4.22
N VAL A 4 -46.17 -54.70 4.49
CA VAL A 4 -45.58 -53.71 3.57
C VAL A 4 -44.47 -54.41 2.79
N SER A 5 -44.56 -54.38 1.47
CA SER A 5 -43.43 -54.70 0.58
C SER A 5 -43.66 -53.95 -0.74
N VAL A 6 -42.89 -52.86 -0.90
CA VAL A 6 -42.76 -52.16 -2.18
C VAL A 6 -41.40 -52.50 -2.76
N LEU A 7 -41.49 -53.18 -3.89
CA LEU A 7 -40.51 -53.50 -4.92
C LEU A 7 -39.88 -52.22 -5.52
N VAL A 8 -38.56 -52.15 -5.72
CA VAL A 8 -37.95 -51.59 -6.96
C VAL A 8 -36.55 -52.20 -7.17
N MET A 9 -36.36 -52.78 -8.36
CA MET A 9 -35.10 -53.24 -8.94
C MET A 9 -34.28 -52.08 -9.51
N ALA A 10 -32.95 -52.18 -9.49
CA ALA A 10 -32.11 -51.69 -10.59
C ALA A 10 -30.75 -52.41 -10.60
N SER A 11 -30.51 -53.18 -11.66
CA SER A 11 -29.21 -53.73 -12.04
C SER A 11 -28.63 -52.94 -13.23
N ALA A 12 -27.34 -53.16 -13.49
CA ALA A 12 -26.56 -52.83 -14.71
C ALA A 12 -25.93 -51.42 -14.76
N LEU A 13 -24.71 -51.17 -15.26
CA LEU A 13 -23.67 -51.96 -15.93
C LEU A 13 -22.35 -51.12 -15.96
N LEU A 14 -21.20 -51.79 -16.07
CA LEU A 14 -19.85 -51.24 -16.23
C LEU A 14 -19.64 -50.44 -17.52
N VAL A 15 -18.80 -49.38 -17.50
CA VAL A 15 -18.04 -48.87 -18.66
C VAL A 15 -16.63 -48.39 -18.25
N SER A 16 -15.67 -48.68 -19.11
CA SER A 16 -14.20 -48.62 -19.05
C SER A 16 -13.57 -47.21 -19.24
N ALA A 17 -12.40 -46.99 -18.60
CA ALA A 17 -11.16 -46.21 -18.91
C ALA A 17 -11.19 -44.99 -19.90
N PRO A 18 -10.36 -43.92 -19.73
CA PRO A 18 -8.89 -44.00 -19.92
C PRO A 18 -8.00 -43.10 -19.03
N ALA A 19 -6.70 -43.41 -19.05
CA ALA A 19 -5.62 -42.60 -18.49
C ALA A 19 -5.24 -41.42 -19.42
N TYR A 20 -5.12 -40.21 -18.85
CA TYR A 20 -4.37 -39.05 -19.36
C TYR A 20 -3.79 -38.33 -18.13
N SER A 21 -2.48 -38.41 -17.90
CA SER A 21 -1.40 -37.55 -18.41
C SER A 21 -1.24 -36.24 -17.63
N MET A 22 -0.08 -36.16 -16.98
CA MET A 22 0.75 -34.98 -16.71
C MET A 22 0.11 -33.67 -16.24
N GLY A 23 0.60 -33.23 -15.08
CA GLY A 23 1.04 -31.84 -14.93
C GLY A 23 0.01 -30.91 -14.33
N SER A 24 0.08 -30.74 -13.02
CA SER A 24 0.43 -29.44 -12.45
C SER A 24 0.81 -29.69 -11.00
N MET A 25 2.11 -29.61 -10.72
CA MET A 25 2.53 -29.08 -9.44
C MET A 25 1.76 -27.77 -9.29
N GLU A 26 0.71 -27.74 -8.45
CA GLU A 26 0.23 -26.47 -7.93
C GLU A 26 1.44 -25.84 -7.27
N ALA A 27 2.08 -24.91 -8.00
CA ALA A 27 3.05 -24.03 -7.43
C ALA A 27 2.32 -23.37 -6.26
N ALA A 28 2.72 -23.74 -5.04
CA ALA A 28 2.29 -23.06 -3.83
C ALA A 28 2.29 -21.56 -4.13
N PRO A 29 1.22 -20.81 -3.79
CA PRO A 29 1.09 -19.42 -4.18
C PRO A 29 2.40 -18.72 -3.82
N LYS A 30 3.15 -18.30 -4.85
CA LYS A 30 4.41 -17.59 -4.65
C LYS A 30 4.04 -16.40 -3.78
N LYS A 31 4.44 -16.43 -2.51
CA LYS A 31 4.25 -15.27 -1.64
C LYS A 31 4.82 -14.08 -2.41
N PRO A 32 4.02 -13.03 -2.66
CA PRO A 32 4.53 -11.84 -3.30
C PRO A 32 5.67 -11.35 -2.42
N THR A 33 6.89 -11.53 -2.91
CA THR A 33 8.08 -11.12 -2.19
C THR A 33 8.26 -9.68 -2.56
N ILE A 34 7.52 -8.80 -1.88
CA ILE A 34 7.87 -7.38 -1.90
C ILE A 34 9.34 -7.32 -1.45
N ASN A 35 10.16 -6.62 -2.22
CA ASN A 35 11.58 -6.47 -1.90
C ASN A 35 11.66 -5.85 -0.50
N GLU A 36 12.24 -6.59 0.45
CA GLU A 36 12.41 -6.17 1.84
C GLU A 36 13.13 -4.82 1.93
N GLU A 37 14.01 -4.53 0.96
CA GLU A 37 14.71 -3.26 0.81
C GLU A 37 13.75 -2.10 0.53
N SER A 38 12.77 -2.28 -0.37
CA SER A 38 11.73 -1.27 -0.64
C SER A 38 10.91 -0.96 0.61
N VAL A 39 10.55 -1.98 1.40
CA VAL A 39 9.82 -1.78 2.66
C VAL A 39 10.68 -1.03 3.67
N LYS A 40 11.97 -1.40 3.79
CA LYS A 40 12.93 -0.72 4.68
C LYS A 40 13.07 0.76 4.34
N ASP A 41 13.12 1.11 3.06
CA ASP A 41 13.26 2.50 2.64
C ASP A 41 12.00 3.33 2.93
N VAL A 42 10.81 2.73 2.77
CA VAL A 42 9.55 3.36 3.21
C VAL A 42 9.51 3.54 4.73
N VAL A 43 9.94 2.54 5.51
CA VAL A 43 10.02 2.64 6.98
C VAL A 43 10.98 3.77 7.40
N ARG A 44 12.15 3.87 6.75
CA ARG A 44 13.15 4.92 7.04
C ARG A 44 12.65 6.33 6.74
N ALA A 45 11.65 6.48 5.87
CA ALA A 45 11.05 7.77 5.59
C ALA A 45 10.10 8.26 6.71
N PHE A 46 9.59 7.39 7.58
CA PHE A 46 8.63 7.79 8.63
C PHE A 46 9.17 8.81 9.64
N PRO A 47 10.36 8.64 10.24
CA PRO A 47 10.91 9.63 11.16
C PRO A 47 11.06 11.02 10.51
N MET A 48 11.50 11.03 9.25
CA MET A 48 11.64 12.26 8.46
C MET A 48 10.28 12.91 8.17
N MET A 49 9.27 12.13 7.75
CA MET A 49 7.92 12.63 7.56
C MET A 49 7.31 13.19 8.85
N GLN A 50 7.58 12.55 9.99
CA GLN A 50 7.13 13.01 11.30
C GLN A 50 7.77 14.35 11.67
N GLU A 51 9.08 14.50 11.46
CA GLU A 51 9.79 15.75 11.69
C GLU A 51 9.28 16.87 10.78
N LEU A 52 9.09 16.59 9.49
CA LEU A 52 8.50 17.53 8.54
C LEU A 52 7.08 17.91 8.94
N ALA A 53 6.29 16.97 9.45
CA ALA A 53 4.92 17.24 9.88
C ALA A 53 4.87 18.18 11.09
N LEU A 54 5.82 18.03 12.02
CA LEU A 54 5.96 18.95 13.14
C LEU A 54 6.32 20.36 12.67
N LYS A 55 7.30 20.49 11.76
CA LYS A 55 7.67 21.79 11.18
C LYS A 55 6.52 22.41 10.36
N ALA A 56 5.79 21.59 9.61
CA ALA A 56 4.63 22.02 8.82
C ALA A 56 3.51 22.56 9.72
N ARG A 57 3.21 21.89 10.85
CA ARG A 57 2.25 22.38 11.85
C ARG A 57 2.69 23.68 12.50
N SER A 58 3.99 23.81 12.83
CA SER A 58 4.53 25.07 13.36
C SER A 58 4.38 26.20 12.35
N CYS A 59 4.68 25.94 11.07
CA CYS A 59 4.46 26.91 9.99
C CYS A 59 2.97 27.27 9.83
N GLU A 60 2.06 26.30 9.83
CA GLU A 60 0.62 26.55 9.73
C GLU A 60 0.11 27.44 10.87
N LYS A 61 0.55 27.17 12.10
CA LYS A 61 0.20 27.99 13.28
C LYS A 61 0.78 29.39 13.21
N SER A 62 2.01 29.54 12.73
CA SER A 62 2.65 30.86 12.58
C SER A 62 2.09 31.66 11.41
N GLY A 63 1.59 31.00 10.36
CA GLY A 63 1.01 31.61 9.17
C GLY A 63 -0.50 31.88 9.27
N GLU A 64 -1.08 31.91 10.48
CA GLU A 64 -2.46 32.34 10.67
C GLU A 64 -2.63 33.76 10.07
N LYS A 65 -3.48 33.87 9.03
CA LYS A 65 -3.72 35.02 8.11
C LYS A 65 -3.13 34.88 6.69
N GLY A 66 -2.49 33.76 6.37
CA GLY A 66 -2.00 33.48 5.01
C GLY A 66 -0.64 34.12 4.68
N ASP A 67 0.02 34.73 5.67
CA ASP A 67 1.42 35.15 5.56
C ASP A 67 2.34 34.01 6.02
N PHE A 68 2.98 33.35 5.07
CA PHE A 68 3.93 32.26 5.32
C PHE A 68 5.38 32.73 5.38
N SER A 69 5.63 34.03 5.56
CA SER A 69 6.97 34.63 5.69
C SER A 69 7.49 34.58 7.13
N THR A 70 7.25 33.48 7.84
CA THR A 70 7.61 33.33 9.25
C THR A 70 8.87 32.46 9.40
N PRO A 71 9.64 32.61 10.51
CA PRO A 71 10.79 31.75 10.79
C PRO A 71 10.42 30.26 10.81
N ALA A 72 9.25 29.91 11.35
CA ALA A 72 8.76 28.53 11.37
C ALA A 72 8.50 27.97 9.96
N CYS A 73 7.96 28.80 9.06
CA CYS A 73 7.80 28.43 7.67
C CYS A 73 9.13 28.30 6.94
N ASN A 74 10.10 29.18 7.18
CA ASN A 74 11.44 29.03 6.58
C ASN A 74 12.13 27.73 7.01
N GLN A 75 12.03 27.36 8.29
CA GLN A 75 12.54 26.05 8.78
C GLN A 75 11.83 24.88 8.09
N PHE A 76 10.52 24.97 7.84
CA PHE A 76 9.80 23.97 7.06
C PHE A 76 10.28 23.92 5.61
N LYS A 77 10.47 25.08 4.95
CA LYS A 77 10.98 25.18 3.57
C LYS A 77 12.36 24.53 3.42
N GLU A 78 13.29 24.83 4.32
CA GLU A 78 14.65 24.27 4.32
C GLU A 78 14.65 22.75 4.57
N ALA A 79 13.87 22.31 5.57
CA ALA A 79 13.73 20.88 5.86
C ALA A 79 13.08 20.11 4.70
N MET A 80 12.06 20.69 4.07
CA MET A 80 11.40 20.07 2.92
C MET A 80 12.35 20.00 1.72
N SER A 81 13.11 21.06 1.44
CA SER A 81 14.06 21.09 0.32
C SER A 81 15.15 20.02 0.46
N SER A 82 15.69 19.84 1.66
CA SER A 82 16.70 18.81 1.95
C SER A 82 16.13 17.38 1.99
N SER A 83 14.86 17.23 2.36
CA SER A 83 14.19 15.93 2.49
C SER A 83 13.48 15.46 1.23
N LYS A 84 13.18 16.37 0.30
CA LYS A 84 12.39 16.11 -0.91
C LYS A 84 12.90 14.92 -1.75
N PRO A 85 14.20 14.79 -2.07
CA PRO A 85 14.68 13.66 -2.85
C PRO A 85 14.40 12.30 -2.18
N LYS A 86 14.52 12.25 -0.84
CA LYS A 86 14.27 11.02 -0.08
C LYS A 86 12.78 10.70 0.02
N LEU A 87 11.94 11.73 0.16
CA LEU A 87 10.48 11.56 0.12
C LEU A 87 9.98 11.10 -1.24
N ASP A 88 10.52 11.66 -2.33
CA ASP A 88 10.16 11.29 -3.68
C ASP A 88 10.60 9.85 -3.99
N ALA A 89 11.80 9.42 -3.53
CA ALA A 89 12.23 8.03 -3.62
C ALA A 89 11.30 7.08 -2.83
N ALA A 90 10.96 7.43 -1.58
CA ALA A 90 10.04 6.64 -0.77
C ALA A 90 8.64 6.55 -1.39
N LEU A 91 8.15 7.64 -2.00
CA LEU A 91 6.89 7.64 -2.75
C LEU A 91 6.96 6.67 -3.94
N GLY A 92 8.05 6.70 -4.72
CA GLY A 92 8.24 5.76 -5.83
C GLY A 92 8.23 4.29 -5.39
N HIS A 93 8.78 3.98 -4.21
CA HIS A 93 8.68 2.64 -3.62
C HIS A 93 7.24 2.29 -3.24
N VAL A 94 6.48 3.22 -2.65
CA VAL A 94 5.07 3.02 -2.33
C VAL A 94 4.23 2.80 -3.60
N GLU A 95 4.45 3.59 -4.65
CA GLU A 95 3.79 3.45 -5.95
C GLU A 95 4.10 2.09 -6.59
N SER A 96 5.35 1.61 -6.47
CA SER A 96 5.73 0.26 -6.91
C SER A 96 5.01 -0.83 -6.12
N ILE A 97 4.85 -0.67 -4.80
CA ILE A 97 4.10 -1.60 -3.94
C ILE A 97 2.62 -1.65 -4.37
N ILE A 98 2.01 -0.49 -4.61
CA ILE A 98 0.61 -0.39 -5.06
C ILE A 98 0.44 -0.97 -6.46
N SER A 99 1.35 -0.68 -7.39
CA SER A 99 1.23 -1.16 -8.78
C SER A 99 1.31 -2.69 -8.88
N LYS A 100 2.08 -3.34 -8.00
CA LYS A 100 2.11 -4.81 -7.93
C LYS A 100 0.79 -5.40 -7.42
N HIS A 101 0.07 -4.65 -6.59
CA HIS A 101 -1.27 -5.05 -6.14
C HIS A 101 -2.27 -5.14 -7.30
N ASP A 102 -2.21 -4.18 -8.23
CA ASP A 102 -3.08 -4.15 -9.40
C ASP A 102 -2.79 -5.29 -10.40
N THR A 103 -1.63 -5.95 -10.29
CA THR A 103 -1.26 -7.12 -11.09
C THR A 103 -1.67 -8.47 -10.48
N GLY A 104 -2.41 -8.47 -9.36
CA GLY A 104 -2.96 -9.68 -8.74
C GLY A 104 -2.22 -10.19 -7.50
N ASP A 105 -1.14 -9.52 -7.08
CA ASP A 105 -0.47 -9.80 -5.82
C ASP A 105 -1.20 -9.11 -4.66
N THR A 106 -1.79 -9.87 -3.73
CA THR A 106 -2.47 -9.26 -2.58
C THR A 106 -1.46 -8.72 -1.57
N LEU A 107 -1.59 -7.43 -1.22
CA LEU A 107 -0.81 -6.83 -0.15
C LEU A 107 -1.22 -7.48 1.17
N ASN A 108 -0.25 -7.85 1.97
CA ASN A 108 -0.55 -8.33 3.32
C ASN A 108 -1.02 -7.16 4.21
N LYS A 109 -1.61 -7.50 5.35
CA LYS A 109 -2.17 -6.50 6.28
C LYS A 109 -1.13 -5.47 6.73
N ALA A 110 0.12 -5.87 6.95
CA ALA A 110 1.18 -4.96 7.38
C ALA A 110 1.57 -3.98 6.27
N GLU A 111 1.66 -4.44 5.02
CA GLU A 111 1.94 -3.61 3.85
C GLU A 111 0.84 -2.59 3.60
N MET A 112 -0.43 -3.00 3.69
CA MET A 112 -1.55 -2.07 3.60
C MET A 112 -1.50 -0.99 4.69
N HIS A 113 -1.18 -1.36 5.93
CA HIS A 113 -1.00 -0.39 7.01
C HIS A 113 0.18 0.56 6.77
N LEU A 114 1.29 0.04 6.26
CA LEU A 114 2.49 0.82 5.94
C LEU A 114 2.21 1.84 4.82
N VAL A 115 1.66 1.37 3.70
CA VAL A 115 1.28 2.21 2.55
C VAL A 115 0.24 3.25 2.97
N GLY A 116 -0.83 2.82 3.65
CA GLY A 116 -1.89 3.72 4.11
C GLY A 116 -1.38 4.78 5.09
N GLY A 117 -0.50 4.39 6.02
CA GLY A 117 0.17 5.30 6.94
C GLY A 117 1.03 6.32 6.21
N PHE A 118 1.89 5.86 5.30
CA PHE A 118 2.76 6.71 4.50
C PHE A 118 1.96 7.75 3.70
N MET A 119 0.95 7.30 2.94
CA MET A 119 0.14 8.19 2.10
C MET A 119 -0.64 9.22 2.91
N LYS A 120 -1.13 8.86 4.10
CA LYS A 120 -1.78 9.80 5.02
C LYS A 120 -0.82 10.91 5.46
N HIS A 121 0.40 10.57 5.87
CA HIS A 121 1.40 11.58 6.27
C HIS A 121 1.86 12.42 5.09
N TYR A 122 2.12 11.78 3.94
CA TYR A 122 2.56 12.46 2.73
C TYR A 122 1.52 13.48 2.22
N SER A 123 0.23 13.11 2.19
CA SER A 123 -0.83 14.02 1.75
C SER A 123 -0.98 15.27 2.62
N MET A 124 -0.80 15.13 3.94
CA MET A 124 -0.79 16.26 4.87
C MET A 124 0.42 17.19 4.61
N LEU A 125 1.60 16.63 4.40
CA LEU A 125 2.81 17.40 4.06
C LEU A 125 2.64 18.16 2.75
N ARG A 126 2.11 17.49 1.72
CA ARG A 126 1.89 18.08 0.40
C ARG A 126 0.95 19.28 0.44
N ARG A 127 -0.15 19.19 1.21
CA ARG A 127 -1.05 20.34 1.38
C ARG A 127 -0.37 21.56 2.00
N GLN A 128 0.50 21.35 2.99
CA GLN A 128 1.24 22.45 3.59
C GLN A 128 2.32 23.00 2.64
N TYR A 129 2.97 22.11 1.88
CA TYR A 129 3.89 22.51 0.83
C TYR A 129 3.21 23.43 -0.20
N ASP A 130 2.05 23.04 -0.73
CA ASP A 130 1.33 23.82 -1.75
C ASP A 130 0.84 25.19 -1.23
N ARG A 131 0.60 25.32 0.08
CA ARG A 131 0.26 26.61 0.71
C ARG A 131 1.47 27.53 0.85
N VAL A 132 2.62 26.95 1.18
CA VAL A 132 3.88 27.67 1.44
C VAL A 132 4.63 28.00 0.14
N PHE A 133 4.45 27.16 -0.88
CA PHE A 133 4.99 27.28 -2.22
C PHE A 133 3.84 27.19 -3.25
N PRO A 134 2.98 28.21 -3.33
CA PRO A 134 1.93 28.21 -4.32
C PRO A 134 2.54 28.09 -5.73
N PRO A 135 1.99 27.26 -6.62
CA PRO A 135 2.44 27.22 -8.01
C PRO A 135 2.31 28.61 -8.62
N ALA A 136 3.31 29.03 -9.39
CA ALA A 136 3.25 30.29 -10.13
C ALA A 136 2.00 30.26 -11.03
N LYS A 137 1.16 31.29 -10.91
CA LYS A 137 -0.05 31.47 -11.71
C LYS A 137 0.27 31.85 -13.14
#